data_AF-A0A7A6R300-F1
#
_entry.id   AF-A0A7A6R300-F1
#
_cell.length_a   1.000
_cell.length_b   1.000
_cell.length_c   1.000
_cell.angle_alpha   90.00
_cell.angle_beta   90.00
_cell.angle_gamma   90.00
#
_symmetry.space_group_name_H-M   'P 1'
#
loop_
_entity.id
_entity.type
_entity.pdbx_description
1 polymer ?
#
loop_
_entity_poly.entity_id
_entity_poly.type
_entity_poly.pdbx_seq_one_letter_code
_entity_poly.pdbx_strand_id
1 'polypeptide(L)'
;MVLLASGGIGMPALQAMLSRQVDEERQGQLQGSLAALTSLTSIVGPLLFTAIYAASITTWNGWAWIAGAALYLLCLPALRRGLWSGAGQRADR
;
A
#
# COMPACT_ATOMS: atom_id res chain seq x y z
N MET A 1 -5.29 7.10 5.77
CA MET A 1 -4.16 7.88 5.22
C MET A 1 -2.80 7.53 5.83
N VAL A 2 -2.71 6.98 7.04
CA VAL A 2 -1.43 6.58 7.66
C VAL A 2 -0.74 5.40 6.96
N LEU A 3 -1.51 4.39 6.50
CA LEU A 3 -0.94 3.25 5.75
C LEU A 3 -0.38 3.62 4.38
N LEU A 4 -1.01 4.59 3.70
CA LEU A 4 -0.49 5.16 2.45
C LEU A 4 0.78 5.98 2.70
N ALA A 5 0.83 6.71 3.82
CA ALA A 5 2.01 7.48 4.20
C ALA A 5 3.20 6.57 4.58
N SER A 6 2.98 5.48 5.33
CA SER A 6 4.07 4.55 5.69
C SER A 6 4.57 3.71 4.50
N GLY A 7 3.68 3.32 3.58
CA GLY A 7 4.08 2.63 2.34
C GLY A 7 4.64 3.58 1.26
N GLY A 8 4.25 4.85 1.26
CA GLY A 8 4.58 5.83 0.23
C GLY A 8 5.92 6.55 0.40
N ILE A 9 6.59 6.42 1.55
CA ILE A 9 7.89 7.07 1.80
C ILE A 9 9.07 6.24 1.26
N GLY A 10 8.91 4.92 1.10
CA GLY A 10 9.99 4.03 0.70
C GLY A 10 10.59 4.38 -0.67
N MET A 11 9.73 4.62 -1.67
CA MET A 11 10.17 5.00 -3.02
C MET A 11 10.89 6.36 -3.08
N PRO A 12 10.34 7.48 -2.57
CA PRO A 12 11.04 8.76 -2.59
C PRO A 12 12.32 8.75 -1.72
N ALA A 13 12.37 7.96 -0.64
CA ALA A 13 13.59 7.80 0.16
C ALA A 13 14.69 7.04 -0.62
N LEU A 14 14.35 5.94 -1.29
CA LEU A 14 15.28 5.19 -2.16
C LEU A 14 15.74 6.04 -3.34
N GLN A 15 14.82 6.79 -3.95
CA GLN A 15 15.14 7.69 -5.06
C GLN A 15 16.08 8.82 -4.60
N ALA A 16 15.89 9.38 -3.39
CA ALA A 16 16.78 10.38 -2.83
C ALA A 16 18.18 9.83 -2.49
N MET A 17 18.28 8.59 -1.99
CA MET A 17 19.57 7.94 -1.73
C MET A 17 20.35 7.64 -3.01
N LEU A 18 19.66 7.10 -4.03
CA LEU A 18 20.27 6.75 -5.31
C LEU A 18 20.63 7.98 -6.14
N SER A 19 19.81 9.03 -6.09
CA SER A 19 20.10 10.30 -6.78
C SER A 19 21.31 11.03 -6.21
N ARG A 20 21.72 10.76 -4.97
CA ARG A 20 22.96 11.30 -4.38
C ARG A 20 24.22 10.57 -4.85
N GLN A 21 24.07 9.40 -5.48
CA GLN A 21 25.19 8.57 -5.95
C GLN A 21 25.46 8.75 -7.45
N VAL A 22 24.65 9.57 -8.14
CA VAL A 22 24.66 9.71 -9.60
C VAL A 22 24.58 11.19 -9.96
N ASP A 23 25.50 11.66 -10.80
CA ASP A 23 25.53 13.04 -11.30
C ASP A 23 24.26 13.41 -12.07
N GLU A 24 23.97 14.72 -12.15
CA GLU A 24 22.76 15.25 -12.79
C GLU A 24 22.58 14.76 -14.23
N GLU A 25 23.67 14.62 -14.98
CA GLU A 25 23.66 14.13 -16.37
C GLU A 25 23.12 12.69 -16.51
N ARG A 26 23.16 11.89 -15.44
CA ARG A 26 22.76 10.48 -15.42
C ARG A 26 21.44 10.23 -14.68
N GLN A 27 20.78 11.27 -14.17
CA GLN A 27 19.49 11.12 -13.50
C GLN A 27 18.40 10.50 -14.39
N GLY A 28 18.42 10.81 -15.70
CA GLY A 28 17.50 10.21 -16.67
C GLY A 28 17.65 8.69 -16.79
N GLN A 29 18.89 8.18 -16.73
CA GLN A 29 19.15 6.74 -16.69
C GLN A 29 18.66 6.11 -15.39
N LEU A 30 18.88 6.78 -14.26
CA LEU A 30 18.42 6.31 -12.96
C LEU A 30 16.88 6.18 -12.92
N GLN A 31 16.16 7.20 -13.38
CA GLN A 31 14.69 7.16 -13.45
C GLN A 31 14.19 6.10 -14.44
N GLY A 32 14.86 5.94 -15.59
CA GLY A 32 14.59 4.87 -16.55
C GLY A 32 14.73 3.48 -15.93
N SER A 33 15.79 3.24 -15.16
CA SER A 33 15.99 1.98 -14.44
C SER A 33 14.94 1.75 -13.35
N LEU A 34 14.58 2.78 -12.57
CA LEU A 34 13.52 2.67 -11.57
C LEU A 34 12.15 2.37 -12.20
N ALA A 35 11.85 2.98 -13.35
CA ALA A 35 10.62 2.69 -14.11
C ALA A 35 10.61 1.26 -14.67
N ALA A 36 11.75 0.79 -15.18
CA ALA A 36 11.90 -0.59 -15.65
C ALA A 36 11.75 -1.61 -14.52
N LEU A 37 12.35 -1.35 -13.35
CA LEU A 37 12.19 -2.18 -12.16
C LEU A 37 10.74 -2.21 -11.69
N THR A 38 10.06 -1.07 -11.67
CA THR A 38 8.64 -0.98 -11.30
C THR A 38 7.78 -1.81 -12.26
N SER A 39 8.06 -1.73 -13.56
CA SER A 39 7.38 -2.52 -14.59
C SER A 39 7.65 -4.02 -14.46
N LEU A 40 8.87 -4.41 -14.07
CA LEU A 40 9.19 -5.80 -13.80
C LEU A 40 8.45 -6.29 -12.55
N THR A 41 8.42 -5.50 -11.47
CA THR A 41 7.69 -5.83 -10.25
C THR A 41 6.19 -5.98 -10.51
N SER A 42 5.60 -5.19 -11.42
CA SER A 42 4.18 -5.31 -11.76
C SER A 42 3.82 -6.60 -12.52
N ILE A 43 4.80 -7.23 -13.18
CA ILE A 43 4.64 -8.55 -13.80
C ILE A 43 4.92 -9.66 -12.79
N VAL A 44 6.06 -9.59 -12.09
CA VAL A 44 6.50 -10.64 -11.17
C VAL A 44 5.60 -10.73 -9.95
N GLY A 45 5.14 -9.60 -9.41
CA GLY A 45 4.31 -9.56 -8.20
C GLY A 45 3.03 -10.40 -8.30
N PRO A 46 2.16 -10.16 -9.30
CA PRO A 46 0.95 -10.96 -9.51
C PRO A 46 1.25 -12.44 -9.77
N LEU A 47 2.30 -12.76 -10.53
CA LEU A 47 2.69 -14.15 -10.80
C LEU A 47 3.13 -14.87 -9.52
N LEU A 48 3.97 -14.23 -8.72
CA LEU A 48 4.48 -14.78 -7.47
C LEU A 48 3.36 -14.93 -6.44
N PHE A 49 2.47 -13.94 -6.32
CA PHE A 49 1.28 -14.02 -5.48
C PHE A 49 0.37 -15.17 -5.93
N THR A 50 0.13 -15.31 -7.23
CA THR A 50 -0.71 -16.38 -7.78
C THR A 50 -0.10 -17.75 -7.49
N ALA A 51 1.22 -17.91 -7.64
CA ALA A 51 1.91 -19.16 -7.34
C ALA A 51 1.83 -19.53 -5.85
N ILE A 52 2.08 -18.55 -4.96
CA ILE A 52 1.97 -18.73 -3.51
C ILE A 52 0.53 -19.06 -3.12
N TYR A 53 -0.45 -18.35 -3.69
CA TYR A 53 -1.87 -18.61 -3.46
C TYR A 53 -2.27 -20.02 -3.90
N ALA A 54 -1.89 -20.43 -5.11
CA ALA A 54 -2.15 -21.79 -5.61
C ALA A 54 -1.52 -22.88 -4.73
N ALA A 55 -0.35 -22.62 -4.15
CA ALA A 55 0.30 -23.54 -3.23
C ALA A 55 -0.35 -23.57 -1.84
N SER A 56 -0.88 -22.44 -1.35
CA SER A 56 -1.39 -22.28 0.02
C SER A 56 -2.91 -22.48 0.16
N ILE A 57 -3.66 -22.43 -0.94
CA ILE A 57 -5.13 -22.55 -0.94
C ILE A 57 -5.62 -23.88 -0.35
N THR A 58 -4.82 -24.94 -0.45
CA THR A 58 -5.17 -26.28 0.09
C THR A 58 -5.07 -26.34 1.61
N THR A 59 -4.28 -25.47 2.23
CA THR A 59 -3.98 -25.46 3.67
C THR A 59 -4.78 -24.40 4.42
N TRP A 60 -5.14 -23.29 3.75
CA TRP A 60 -5.78 -22.14 4.39
C TRP A 60 -7.26 -21.97 3.98
N ASN A 61 -8.08 -22.89 4.48
CA ASN A 61 -9.52 -22.93 4.23
C ASN A 61 -10.25 -21.75 4.92
N GLY A 62 -10.51 -20.66 4.20
CA GLY A 62 -11.53 -19.66 4.55
C GLY A 62 -11.24 -18.65 5.68
N TRP A 63 -10.25 -18.88 6.55
CA TRP A 63 -9.97 -18.00 7.70
C TRP A 63 -9.59 -16.56 7.31
N ALA A 64 -8.93 -16.37 6.17
CA ALA A 64 -8.59 -15.04 5.64
C ALA A 64 -9.84 -14.19 5.34
N TRP A 65 -10.92 -14.81 4.86
CA TRP A 65 -12.20 -14.14 4.61
C TRP A 65 -12.90 -13.74 5.90
N ILE A 66 -12.83 -14.59 6.94
CA ILE A 66 -13.40 -14.29 8.26
C ILE A 66 -12.64 -13.15 8.92
N ALA A 67 -11.31 -13.15 8.85
CA ALA A 67 -10.48 -12.05 9.35
C ALA A 67 -10.78 -10.72 8.62
N GLY A 68 -10.94 -10.77 7.30
CA GLY A 68 -11.36 -9.62 6.50
C GLY A 68 -12.75 -9.11 6.90
N ALA A 69 -13.73 -10.00 7.06
CA ALA A 69 -15.07 -9.64 7.49
C ALA A 69 -15.09 -9.03 8.90
N ALA A 70 -14.30 -9.56 9.83
CA ALA A 70 -14.15 -9.01 11.19
C ALA A 70 -13.55 -7.59 11.15
N LEU A 71 -12.55 -7.36 10.29
CA LEU A 71 -11.94 -6.04 10.11
C LEU A 71 -12.95 -5.02 9.54
N TYR A 72 -13.77 -5.42 8.55
CA TYR A 72 -14.83 -4.57 8.01
C TYR A 72 -15.92 -4.26 9.06
N LEU A 73 -16.28 -5.22 9.89
CA LEU A 73 -17.20 -5.02 11.02
C LEU A 73 -16.68 -4.03 12.05
N LEU A 74 -15.37 -4.02 12.32
CA LEU A 74 -14.72 -3.04 13.21
C LEU A 74 -14.70 -1.62 12.62
N CYS A 75 -14.75 -1.48 11.29
CA CYS A 75 -14.82 -0.19 10.60
C CYS A 75 -16.18 0.52 10.78
N LEU A 76 -17.27 -0.22 10.96
CA LEU A 76 -18.62 0.35 11.16
C LEU A 76 -18.74 1.26 12.40
N PRO A 77 -18.27 0.88 13.61
CA PRO A 77 -18.29 1.77 14.77
C PRO A 77 -17.32 2.96 14.65
N ALA A 78 -16.21 2.83 13.91
CA ALA A 78 -15.29 3.94 13.65
C ALA A 78 -15.93 5.02 12.75
N LEU A 79 -16.66 4.60 11.72
CA LEU A 79 -17.40 5.52 10.85
C LEU A 79 -18.55 6.22 11.59
N ARG A 80 -19.25 5.50 12.47
CA ARG A 80 -20.30 6.08 13.33
C ARG A 80 -19.76 7.16 14.28
N ARG A 81 -18.58 6.95 14.88
CA ARG A 81 -17.93 7.95 15.74
C ARG A 81 -17.45 9.18 14.96
N GLY A 82 -16.96 8.99 13.72
CA GLY A 82 -16.54 10.10 12.84
C GLY A 82 -17.72 10.99 12.40
N LEU A 83 -18.87 10.38 12.08
CA LEU A 83 -20.09 11.11 11.72
C LEU A 83 -20.68 11.90 12.90
N TRP A 84 -20.60 11.37 14.12
CA TRP A 84 -21.08 12.06 15.33
C TRP A 84 -20.17 13.22 15.74
N SER A 85 -18.85 13.07 15.57
CA SER A 85 -17.87 14.14 15.81
C SER A 85 -18.05 15.34 14.86
N GLY A 86 -18.44 15.09 13.60
CA GLY A 86 -18.73 16.15 12.62
C GLY A 86 -20.06 16.89 12.84
N ALA A 87 -21.05 16.25 13.49
CA ALA A 87 -22.33 16.88 13.81
C ALA A 87 -22.22 17.86 15.00
N GLY A 88 -21.32 17.62 15.95
CA GLY A 88 -21.10 18.50 17.10
C GLY A 88 -20.45 19.84 16.77
N GLN A 89 -19.64 19.91 15.69
CA GLN A 89 -18.96 21.16 15.27
C GLN A 89 -19.84 22.12 14.46
N ARG A 90 -21.00 21.69 13.96
CA ARG A 90 -21.94 22.55 13.21
C ARG A 90 -22.99 23.22 14.09
N ALA A 91 -23.15 22.78 15.34
CA ALA A 91 -24.11 23.35 16.29
C ALA A 91 -23.51 24.48 17.16
N ASP A 92 -22.19 24.71 17.08
CA ASP A 92 -21.42 25.72 17.83
C ASP A 92 -20.84 26.81 16.89
N ARG A 93 -21.47 27.02 15.73
CA ARG A 93 -21.27 28.20 14.87
C ARG A 93 -22.63 28.82 14.58
#